data_AF-K9WA38-F1
#
_entry.id   AF-K9WA38-F1
#
_cell.length_a   1.000
_cell.length_b   1.000
_cell.length_c   1.000
_cell.angle_alpha   90.00
_cell.angle_beta   90.00
_cell.angle_gamma   90.00
#
_symmetry.space_group_name_H-M   'P 1'
#
loop_
_entity.id
_entity.type
_entity.pdbx_description
1 polymer ?
#
loop_
_entity_poly.entity_id
_entity_poly.type
_entity_poly.pdbx_seq_one_letter_code
_entity_poly.pdbx_strand_id
1 'polypeptide(L)'
;MLGLSDFRQTRVYQETVEEAKLETVPFMLTLGASVEQIAQGIGLDVEQVRQAAVSHLLASQMSVEQVAEALGLDVEAVRQIEASNA
;
A
#
# COMPACT_ATOMS: atom_id res chain seq x y z
N MET A 1 -26.22 18.67 -17.65
CA MET A 1 -26.47 17.26 -17.23
C MET A 1 -25.16 16.77 -16.64
N LEU A 2 -25.12 16.43 -15.35
CA LEU A 2 -23.94 15.86 -14.70
C LEU A 2 -23.78 14.43 -15.23
N GLY A 3 -22.80 14.23 -16.11
CA GLY A 3 -22.51 12.92 -16.66
C GLY A 3 -21.69 12.10 -15.67
N LEU A 4 -21.81 10.77 -15.69
CA LEU A 4 -20.94 9.85 -14.93
C LEU A 4 -19.44 10.06 -15.24
N SER A 5 -19.11 10.75 -16.34
CA SER A 5 -17.77 11.22 -16.70
C SER A 5 -17.23 12.31 -15.77
N ASP A 6 -18.08 13.20 -15.25
CA ASP A 6 -17.65 14.33 -14.42
C ASP A 6 -17.31 13.88 -13.00
N PHE A 7 -18.02 12.86 -12.49
CA PHE A 7 -17.74 12.25 -11.19
C PHE A 7 -16.39 11.53 -11.14
N ARG A 8 -15.94 10.92 -12.26
CA ARG A 8 -14.64 10.24 -12.33
C ARG A 8 -13.44 11.20 -12.25
N GLN A 9 -13.65 12.48 -12.54
CA GLN A 9 -12.61 13.51 -12.42
C GLN A 9 -12.60 14.20 -11.06
N THR A 10 -13.57 13.92 -10.18
CA THR A 10 -13.56 14.48 -8.82
C THR A 10 -12.42 13.85 -8.01
N ARG A 11 -11.72 14.67 -7.20
CA ARG A 11 -10.61 14.23 -6.34
C ARG A 11 -10.98 13.01 -5.48
N VAL A 12 -12.22 13.00 -4.97
CA VAL A 12 -12.79 11.90 -4.18
C VAL A 12 -12.83 10.59 -4.96
N TYR A 13 -13.16 10.60 -6.25
CA TYR A 13 -13.17 9.37 -7.05
C TYR A 13 -11.75 8.80 -7.25
N GLN A 14 -10.75 9.66 -7.41
CA GLN A 14 -9.36 9.20 -7.55
C GLN A 14 -8.84 8.60 -6.24
N GLU A 15 -9.10 9.26 -5.11
CA GLU A 15 -8.77 8.74 -3.77
C GLU A 15 -9.41 7.37 -3.53
N THR A 16 -10.70 7.19 -3.85
CA THR A 16 -11.38 5.88 -3.68
C THR A 16 -10.82 4.77 -4.57
N VAL A 17 -10.29 5.10 -5.76
CA VAL A 17 -9.69 4.13 -6.66
C VAL A 17 -8.29 3.74 -6.21
N GLU A 18 -7.52 4.69 -5.68
CA GLU A 18 -6.21 4.42 -5.07
C GLU A 18 -6.34 3.56 -3.82
N GLU A 19 -7.27 3.89 -2.91
CA GLU A 19 -7.56 3.09 -1.72
C GLU A 19 -7.96 1.65 -2.08
N ALA A 20 -8.87 1.47 -3.04
CA ALA A 20 -9.29 0.14 -3.49
C ALA A 20 -8.14 -0.67 -4.11
N LYS A 21 -7.16 -0.02 -4.75
CA LYS A 21 -5.96 -0.68 -5.25
C LYS A 21 -5.02 -1.06 -4.10
N LEU A 22 -4.85 -0.20 -3.10
CA LEU A 22 -4.01 -0.49 -1.93
C LEU A 22 -4.54 -1.68 -1.12
N GLU A 23 -5.87 -1.88 -1.07
CA GLU A 23 -6.47 -3.08 -0.46
C GLU A 23 -6.05 -4.39 -1.14
N THR A 24 -5.58 -4.35 -2.39
CA THR A 24 -5.09 -5.54 -3.11
C THR A 24 -3.63 -5.89 -2.78
N VAL A 25 -2.88 -4.95 -2.17
CA VAL A 25 -1.46 -5.12 -1.86
C VAL A 25 -1.20 -6.35 -0.99
N PRO A 26 -1.92 -6.59 0.13
CA PRO A 26 -1.72 -7.79 0.94
C PRO A 26 -1.87 -9.09 0.16
N PHE A 27 -2.90 -9.15 -0.69
CA PHE A 27 -3.14 -10.33 -1.50
C PHE A 27 -1.97 -10.59 -2.47
N MET A 28 -1.46 -9.56 -3.13
CA MET A 28 -0.31 -9.72 -4.04
C MET A 28 0.98 -10.11 -3.31
N LEU A 29 1.20 -9.63 -2.08
CA LEU A 29 2.32 -10.07 -1.24
C LEU A 29 2.22 -11.56 -0.92
N THR A 30 1.02 -12.07 -0.62
CA THR A 30 0.83 -13.53 -0.40
C THR A 30 1.08 -14.38 -1.65
N LEU A 31 0.90 -13.80 -2.84
CA LEU A 31 1.27 -14.42 -4.12
C LEU A 31 2.78 -14.35 -4.40
N GLY A 32 3.57 -13.72 -3.52
CA GLY A 32 5.03 -13.60 -3.63
C GLY A 32 5.50 -12.45 -4.52
N ALA A 33 4.63 -11.48 -4.85
CA ALA A 33 5.03 -10.29 -5.57
C ALA A 33 5.81 -9.33 -4.66
N SER A 34 6.86 -8.69 -5.19
CA SER A 34 7.57 -7.63 -4.47
C SER A 34 6.78 -6.32 -4.47
N VAL A 35 7.07 -5.41 -3.54
CA VAL A 35 6.45 -4.08 -3.44
C VAL A 35 6.55 -3.32 -4.77
N GLU A 36 7.70 -3.39 -5.44
CA GLU A 36 7.95 -2.75 -6.73
C GLU A 36 7.10 -3.35 -7.85
N GLN A 37 6.99 -4.68 -7.88
CA GLN A 37 6.16 -5.39 -8.87
C GLN A 37 4.68 -5.07 -8.67
N ILE A 38 4.23 -4.98 -7.41
CA ILE A 38 2.87 -4.61 -7.06
C ILE A 38 2.60 -3.19 -7.54
N ALA A 39 3.44 -2.23 -7.15
CA ALA A 39 3.32 -0.82 -7.54
C ALA A 39 3.24 -0.65 -9.07
N GLN A 40 4.11 -1.35 -9.81
CA GLN A 40 4.06 -1.37 -11.26
C GLN A 40 2.78 -2.01 -11.81
N GLY A 41 2.32 -3.12 -11.21
CA GLY A 41 1.15 -3.88 -11.65
C GLY A 41 -0.18 -3.16 -11.44
N ILE A 42 -0.31 -2.37 -10.37
CA ILE A 42 -1.53 -1.61 -10.06
C ILE A 42 -1.41 -0.11 -10.41
N GLY A 43 -0.22 0.33 -10.85
CA GLY A 43 0.07 1.70 -11.26
C GLY A 43 -0.04 2.69 -10.10
N LEU A 44 0.56 2.35 -8.96
CA LEU A 44 0.67 3.22 -7.77
C LEU A 44 2.13 3.54 -7.48
N ASP A 45 2.36 4.51 -6.60
CA ASP A 45 3.71 4.81 -6.13
C ASP A 45 4.24 3.66 -5.25
N VAL A 46 5.53 3.35 -5.41
CA VAL A 46 6.20 2.29 -4.65
C VAL A 46 6.12 2.57 -3.15
N GLU A 47 6.20 3.84 -2.74
CA GLU A 47 6.12 4.24 -1.34
C GLU A 47 4.71 4.05 -0.78
N GLN A 48 3.67 4.35 -1.55
CA GLN A 48 2.28 4.07 -1.14
C GLN A 48 2.06 2.56 -0.92
N VAL A 49 2.57 1.72 -1.83
CA VAL A 49 2.47 0.26 -1.69
C VAL A 49 3.30 -0.24 -0.50
N ARG A 50 4.49 0.32 -0.28
CA ARG A 50 5.34 0.00 0.87
C ARG A 50 4.62 0.31 2.19
N GLN A 51 4.01 1.48 2.29
CA GLN A 51 3.24 1.89 3.47
C GLN A 51 2.05 0.97 3.71
N ALA A 52 1.27 0.64 2.67
CA ALA A 52 0.17 -0.30 2.78
C ALA A 52 0.61 -1.71 3.21
N ALA A 53 1.74 -2.19 2.66
CA ALA A 53 2.33 -3.47 3.04
C ALA A 53 2.73 -3.49 4.53
N VAL A 54 3.49 -2.48 4.98
CA VAL A 54 3.93 -2.38 6.38
C VAL A 54 2.75 -2.30 7.33
N SER A 55 1.80 -1.39 7.07
CA SER A 55 0.60 -1.22 7.90
C SER A 55 -0.21 -2.51 8.01
N HIS A 56 -0.37 -3.25 6.91
CA HIS A 56 -1.08 -4.53 6.92
C HIS A 56 -0.37 -5.61 7.74
N LEU A 57 0.95 -5.75 7.58
CA LEU A 57 1.72 -6.77 8.29
C LEU A 57 1.80 -6.48 9.79
N LEU A 58 1.98 -5.21 10.18
CA LEU A 58 1.92 -4.79 11.58
C LEU A 58 0.51 -5.03 12.18
N ALA A 59 -0.56 -4.70 11.45
CA ALA A 59 -1.93 -4.98 11.86
C ALA A 59 -2.22 -6.50 12.01
N SER A 60 -1.46 -7.33 11.29
CA SER A 60 -1.49 -8.80 11.42
C SER A 60 -0.71 -9.33 12.63
N GLN A 61 -0.36 -8.45 13.58
CA GLN A 61 0.39 -8.75 14.82
C GLN A 61 1.84 -9.21 14.58
N MET A 62 2.41 -8.92 13.41
CA MET A 62 3.84 -9.13 13.17
C MET A 62 4.66 -8.04 13.85
N SER A 63 5.86 -8.39 14.35
CA SER A 63 6.78 -7.39 14.88
C SER A 63 7.44 -6.57 13.77
N VAL A 64 7.91 -5.36 14.09
CA VAL A 64 8.64 -4.49 13.16
C VAL A 64 9.81 -5.21 12.50
N GLU A 65 10.53 -6.03 13.27
CA GLU A 65 11.67 -6.82 12.77
C GLU A 65 11.22 -7.89 11.76
N GLN A 66 10.11 -8.58 12.03
CA GLN A 66 9.55 -9.59 11.13
C GLN A 66 9.03 -8.96 9.83
N VAL A 67 8.44 -7.76 9.92
CA VAL A 67 7.99 -7.00 8.74
C VAL A 67 9.17 -6.55 7.90
N ALA A 68 10.23 -6.03 8.54
CA ALA A 68 11.45 -5.63 7.86
C ALA A 68 12.08 -6.81 7.10
N GLU A 69 12.16 -7.98 7.74
CA GLU A 69 12.64 -9.21 7.12
C GLU A 69 11.76 -9.65 5.95
N ALA A 70 10.43 -9.69 6.12
CA ALA A 70 9.49 -10.14 5.09
C ALA A 70 9.52 -9.27 3.82
N LEU A 71 9.77 -7.97 3.97
CA LEU A 71 9.83 -7.01 2.86
C LEU A 71 11.26 -6.72 2.39
N GLY A 72 12.29 -7.27 3.04
CA GLY A 72 13.69 -6.96 2.75
C GLY A 72 14.06 -5.48 3.00
N LEU A 73 13.40 -4.84 3.96
CA LEU A 73 13.60 -3.45 4.35
C LEU A 73 14.49 -3.33 5.59
N ASP A 74 15.01 -2.12 5.82
CA ASP A 74 15.66 -1.79 7.09
C ASP A 74 14.61 -1.61 8.20
N VAL A 75 14.92 -2.07 9.42
CA VAL A 75 14.01 -1.96 10.58
C VAL A 75 13.64 -0.52 10.87
N GLU A 76 14.58 0.42 10.70
CA GLU A 76 14.32 1.85 10.91
C GLU A 76 13.36 2.40 9.85
N ALA A 77 13.43 1.90 8.61
CA ALA A 77 12.49 2.27 7.56
C ALA A 77 11.05 1.85 7.93
N VAL A 78 10.88 0.64 8.48
CA VAL A 78 9.56 0.16 8.95
C VAL A 78 9.04 1.02 10.11
N ARG A 79 9.90 1.43 11.05
CA ARG A 79 9.52 2.34 12.15
C ARG A 79 9.12 3.73 11.66
N GLN A 80 9.84 4.28 10.68
CA GLN A 80 9.50 5.58 10.11
C GLN A 80 8.13 5.56 9.43
N ILE A 81 7.81 4.47 8.75
CA ILE A 81 6.51 4.25 8.12
C ILE A 81 5.41 4.11 9.16
N GLU A 82 5.63 3.30 10.20
CA GLU A 82 4.69 3.17 11.33
C GLU A 82 4.42 4.53 12.00
N ALA A 83 5.47 5.30 12.28
CA ALA A 83 5.36 6.63 12.91
C ALA A 83 4.70 7.68 12.00
N SER A 84 4.73 7.50 10.68
CA SER A 84 4.06 8.39 9.72
C SER A 84 2.57 8.08 9.58
N ASN A 85 2.15 6.87 9.95
CA ASN A 85 0.78 6.37 9.85
C ASN A 85 0.00 6.37 11.18
N ALA A 86 0.67 6.68 12.30
CA ALA A 86 0.09 6.81 13.66
C ALA A 86 -0.39 8.23 13.95
#